data_AF-A0A314YTM3-F1
#
_entry.id   AF-A0A314YTM3-F1
#
_cell.length_a   1.000
_cell.length_b   1.000
_cell.length_c   1.000
_cell.angle_alpha   90.00
_cell.angle_beta   90.00
_cell.angle_gamma   90.00
#
_symmetry.space_group_name_H-M   'P 1'
#
loop_
_entity.id
_entity.type
_entity.pdbx_description
1 polymer ?
#
loop_
_entity_poly.entity_id
_entity_poly.type
_entity_poly.pdbx_seq_one_letter_code
_entity_poly.pdbx_strand_id
1 'polypeptide(L)'
;MKLALCGRCDGLRIFWSLFRCGATVVCYVLPFKDDCLIVRDKVVLSHVPRNITVAPAADEAAFIGASSSNSSSRHVFSFGVLEGYKFMCFFRFKLWWMIPSFEDSGCEVPAETQMLLLETREKSTVQNGLFEPTTENSLYILLLPVLDGPFRASLQGNTVNELEFCIESGDPNVQTSQVTEAVFMNLGDNPFKLIRNSTRYWQSTKIPAHVDWFGWSIWDAFYHKVDPEGIEKGLKRRIKGGFPPKFLIIDEGWQNKVMEVEAEPDETDSPYHATSVDRLTSIEENDKFKSFRSGKSYANLREFVKFIKEEYGLKYTPCFNICFESFVKNVHD
;
A
#
# COMPACT_ATOMS: atom_id res chain seq x y z
N MET A 1 6.46 8.90 7.61
CA MET A 1 5.09 8.74 8.15
C MET A 1 4.70 7.28 7.95
N LYS A 2 4.77 6.45 8.99
CA LYS A 2 4.35 5.03 8.92
C LYS A 2 2.83 4.99 9.08
N LEU A 3 2.09 4.67 8.02
CA LEU A 3 0.67 4.34 8.09
C LEU A 3 0.56 2.82 8.23
N ALA A 4 0.25 2.36 9.44
CA ALA A 4 -0.16 0.98 9.67
C ALA A 4 -1.70 0.92 9.58
N LEU A 5 -2.23 0.36 8.50
CA LEU A 5 -3.64 0.03 8.39
C LEU A 5 -3.87 -1.34 9.03
N CYS A 6 -4.45 -1.35 10.23
CA CYS A 6 -5.02 -2.56 10.82
C CYS A 6 -6.54 -2.46 10.68
N GLY A 7 -7.09 -3.13 9.67
CA GLY A 7 -8.53 -3.25 9.44
C GLY A 7 -8.92 -4.71 9.33
N ARG A 8 -9.64 -5.23 10.33
CA ARG A 8 -10.51 -6.40 10.12
C ARG A 8 -11.67 -5.94 9.24
N CYS A 9 -11.75 -6.47 8.03
CA CYS A 9 -12.97 -6.38 7.23
C CYS A 9 -13.82 -7.61 7.53
N ASP A 10 -14.72 -7.49 8.50
CA ASP A 10 -15.84 -8.42 8.61
C ASP A 10 -16.77 -8.19 7.41
N GLY A 11 -17.03 -9.27 6.67
CA GLY A 11 -17.80 -9.24 5.44
C GLY A 11 -19.21 -8.69 5.64
N LEU A 12 -19.53 -7.64 4.89
CA LEU A 12 -20.90 -7.23 4.62
C LEU A 12 -21.08 -7.10 3.10
N ARG A 13 -21.67 -8.13 2.50
CA ARG A 13 -22.18 -8.07 1.12
C ARG A 13 -23.30 -7.03 1.07
N ILE A 14 -23.05 -5.88 0.46
CA ILE A 14 -24.11 -4.94 0.08
C ILE A 14 -24.38 -5.15 -1.40
N PHE A 15 -25.50 -5.81 -1.70
CA PHE A 15 -26.07 -5.85 -3.04
C PHE A 15 -26.44 -4.42 -3.47
N TRP A 16 -25.78 -3.90 -4.50
CA TRP A 16 -26.26 -2.69 -5.19
C TRP A 16 -27.08 -3.10 -6.41
N SER A 17 -28.39 -2.95 -6.28
CA SER A 17 -29.31 -2.87 -7.42
C SER A 17 -29.05 -1.55 -8.15
N LEU A 18 -28.48 -1.63 -9.35
CA LEU A 18 -28.30 -0.50 -10.26
C LEU A 18 -29.66 -0.06 -10.82
N PHE A 19 -30.20 1.03 -10.29
CA PHE A 19 -31.10 1.88 -11.07
C PHE A 19 -30.27 2.61 -12.12
N ARG A 20 -30.31 2.10 -13.35
CA ARG A 20 -29.85 2.81 -14.55
C ARG A 20 -30.66 4.11 -14.69
N CYS A 21 -30.01 5.25 -14.49
CA CYS A 21 -30.46 6.53 -15.02
C CYS A 21 -29.44 6.98 -16.07
N GLY A 22 -29.90 7.14 -17.31
CA GLY A 22 -29.07 7.35 -18.48
C GLY A 22 -28.44 8.73 -18.52
N ALA A 23 -27.25 8.86 -17.94
CA ALA A 23 -26.27 9.84 -18.37
C ALA A 23 -25.21 9.11 -19.18
N THR A 24 -25.12 9.40 -20.48
CA THR A 24 -24.00 8.99 -21.33
C THR A 24 -22.75 9.70 -20.80
N VAL A 25 -22.03 9.07 -19.88
CA VAL A 25 -20.69 9.49 -19.50
C VAL A 25 -19.80 9.18 -20.69
N VAL A 26 -19.44 10.20 -21.46
CA VAL A 26 -18.44 10.09 -22.52
C VAL A 26 -17.07 10.00 -21.81
N CYS A 27 -16.63 8.78 -21.54
CA CYS A 27 -15.25 8.54 -21.17
C CYS A 27 -14.40 8.75 -22.43
N TYR A 28 -13.42 9.66 -22.39
CA TYR A 28 -12.43 9.82 -23.47
C TYR A 28 -11.30 8.78 -23.41
N VAL A 29 -11.39 7.80 -22.51
CA VAL A 29 -10.62 6.56 -22.64
C VAL A 29 -11.30 5.73 -23.72
N LEU A 30 -10.90 5.95 -24.96
CA LEU A 30 -11.44 5.19 -26.07
C LEU A 30 -10.99 3.72 -25.91
N PRO A 31 -11.92 2.75 -25.99
CA PRO A 31 -11.55 1.34 -26.01
C PRO A 31 -10.63 1.13 -27.21
N PHE A 32 -9.50 0.50 -26.95
CA PHE A 32 -8.33 0.28 -27.81
C PHE A 32 -8.53 0.63 -29.29
N LYS A 33 -7.86 1.69 -29.75
CA LYS A 33 -7.76 2.00 -31.18
C LYS A 33 -6.41 1.52 -31.66
N ASP A 34 -6.38 0.66 -32.67
CA ASP A 34 -5.14 0.13 -33.28
C ASP A 34 -4.18 -0.45 -32.21
N ASP A 35 -4.71 -1.28 -31.31
CA ASP A 35 -3.97 -1.88 -30.18
C ASP A 35 -3.28 -0.83 -29.28
N CYS A 36 -3.82 0.38 -29.18
CA CYS A 36 -3.31 1.45 -28.32
C CYS A 36 -4.33 1.89 -27.28
N LEU A 37 -3.86 2.15 -26.06
CA LEU A 37 -4.62 2.88 -25.04
C LEU A 37 -4.45 4.38 -25.29
N ILE A 38 -5.55 5.05 -25.62
CA ILE A 38 -5.56 6.49 -25.94
C ILE A 38 -6.28 7.27 -24.84
N VAL A 39 -5.65 8.34 -24.38
CA VAL A 39 -6.18 9.29 -23.41
C VAL A 39 -6.09 10.69 -24.00
N ARG A 40 -7.24 11.36 -24.21
CA ARG A 40 -7.32 12.72 -24.79
C ARG A 40 -6.42 12.87 -26.03
N ASP A 41 -6.61 11.96 -26.99
CA ASP A 41 -5.87 11.88 -28.26
C ASP A 41 -4.36 11.59 -28.16
N LYS A 42 -3.86 11.19 -26.99
CA LYS A 42 -2.48 10.75 -26.78
C LYS A 42 -2.41 9.25 -26.54
N VAL A 43 -1.51 8.58 -27.27
CA VAL A 43 -1.19 7.16 -27.05
C VAL A 43 -0.37 7.04 -25.77
N VAL A 44 -0.94 6.43 -24.74
CA VAL A 44 -0.29 6.19 -23.44
C VAL A 44 0.44 4.86 -23.45
N LEU A 45 -0.22 3.82 -23.97
CA LEU A 45 0.35 2.50 -24.17
C LEU A 45 0.11 2.07 -25.61
N SER A 46 1.13 1.51 -26.24
CA SER A 46 1.02 0.85 -27.56
C SER A 46 1.07 -0.67 -27.40
N HIS A 47 0.67 -1.41 -28.42
CA HIS A 47 0.68 -2.88 -28.42
C HIS A 47 -0.09 -3.50 -27.24
N VAL A 48 -1.21 -2.89 -26.85
CA VAL A 48 -2.05 -3.37 -25.74
C VAL A 48 -2.70 -4.71 -26.12
N PRO A 49 -2.48 -5.78 -25.33
CA PRO A 49 -3.04 -7.09 -25.64
C PRO A 49 -4.58 -7.13 -25.60
N ARG A 50 -5.17 -7.97 -26.45
CA ARG A 50 -6.64 -8.10 -26.59
C ARG A 50 -7.36 -8.63 -25.34
N ASN A 51 -6.63 -9.26 -24.42
CA ASN A 51 -7.19 -9.78 -23.17
C ASN A 51 -7.27 -8.71 -22.07
N ILE A 52 -6.77 -7.49 -22.31
CA ILE A 52 -6.96 -6.34 -21.42
C ILE A 52 -8.37 -5.77 -21.64
N THR A 53 -9.03 -5.42 -20.54
CA THR A 53 -10.36 -4.80 -20.55
C THR A 53 -10.33 -3.46 -19.85
N VAL A 54 -11.08 -2.48 -20.37
CA VAL A 54 -11.27 -1.17 -19.75
C VAL A 54 -12.74 -0.98 -19.41
N ALA A 55 -13.03 -0.70 -18.15
CA ALA A 55 -14.36 -0.36 -17.67
C ALA A 55 -14.37 1.12 -17.21
N PRO A 56 -15.22 1.97 -17.79
CA PRO A 56 -15.27 3.38 -17.39
C PRO A 56 -15.80 3.54 -15.95
N ALA A 57 -15.24 4.50 -15.22
CA ALA A 57 -15.70 4.96 -13.91
C ALA A 57 -16.15 6.43 -13.99
N ALA A 58 -16.50 7.04 -12.85
CA ALA A 58 -16.91 8.44 -12.82
C ALA A 58 -15.73 9.39 -13.13
N ASP A 59 -16.01 10.66 -13.42
CA ASP A 59 -14.99 11.73 -13.51
C ASP A 59 -13.78 11.41 -14.41
N GLU A 60 -14.01 10.84 -15.60
CA GLU A 60 -12.97 10.44 -16.58
C GLU A 60 -12.00 9.34 -16.10
N ALA A 61 -12.31 8.68 -14.98
CA ALA A 61 -11.54 7.55 -14.48
C ALA A 61 -11.96 6.25 -15.18
N ALA A 62 -11.11 5.22 -15.07
CA ALA A 62 -11.38 3.89 -15.60
C ALA A 62 -10.73 2.80 -14.73
N PHE A 63 -11.29 1.61 -14.79
CA PHE A 63 -10.70 0.40 -14.26
C PHE A 63 -10.17 -0.47 -15.39
N ILE A 64 -9.02 -1.07 -15.15
CA ILE A 64 -8.34 -1.98 -16.06
C ILE A 64 -8.37 -3.38 -15.46
N GLY A 65 -8.78 -4.33 -16.27
CA GLY A 65 -8.80 -5.75 -15.95
C GLY A 65 -8.09 -6.56 -17.03
N ALA A 66 -7.97 -7.87 -16.80
CA ALA A 66 -7.48 -8.83 -17.77
C ALA A 66 -8.04 -10.22 -17.54
N SER A 67 -7.95 -11.05 -18.58
CA SER A 67 -8.33 -12.46 -18.54
C SER A 67 -7.19 -13.36 -19.03
N SER A 68 -7.17 -14.58 -18.52
CA SER A 68 -6.26 -15.66 -18.87
C SER A 68 -7.06 -16.94 -19.17
N SER A 69 -6.50 -17.83 -19.98
CA SER A 69 -7.11 -19.14 -20.25
C SER A 69 -7.01 -20.09 -19.05
N ASN A 70 -6.02 -19.86 -18.17
CA ASN A 70 -5.76 -20.71 -17.02
C ASN A 70 -6.13 -20.01 -15.72
N SER A 71 -6.53 -20.79 -14.72
CA SER A 71 -6.70 -20.31 -13.35
C SER A 71 -5.35 -20.35 -12.62
N SER A 72 -5.04 -19.31 -11.85
CA SER A 72 -3.82 -19.24 -11.04
C SER A 72 -4.03 -18.33 -9.83
N SER A 73 -3.27 -18.57 -8.76
CA SER A 73 -3.17 -17.66 -7.62
C SER A 73 -2.29 -16.45 -7.92
N ARG A 74 -1.54 -16.47 -9.04
CA ARG A 74 -0.71 -15.38 -9.55
C ARG A 74 -0.75 -15.28 -11.07
N HIS A 75 -1.00 -14.09 -11.60
CA HIS A 75 -0.87 -13.77 -13.03
C HIS A 75 -0.01 -12.52 -13.22
N VAL A 76 0.73 -12.47 -14.33
CA VAL A 76 1.38 -11.26 -14.82
C VAL A 76 0.82 -11.00 -16.21
N PHE A 77 0.16 -9.86 -16.38
CA PHE A 77 -0.43 -9.45 -17.65
C PHE A 77 0.39 -8.30 -18.24
N SER A 78 0.78 -8.43 -19.51
CA SER A 78 1.29 -7.29 -20.27
C SER A 78 0.15 -6.30 -20.51
N PHE A 79 0.37 -5.05 -20.12
CA PHE A 79 -0.56 -3.95 -20.32
C PHE A 79 -0.29 -3.20 -21.63
N GLY A 80 0.94 -3.32 -22.15
CA GLY A 80 1.40 -2.67 -23.38
C GLY A 80 2.70 -1.90 -23.17
N VAL A 81 3.28 -1.43 -24.26
CA VAL A 81 4.55 -0.70 -24.30
C VAL A 81 4.35 0.74 -23.84
N LEU A 82 5.10 1.14 -22.81
CA LEU A 82 5.13 2.49 -22.24
C LEU A 82 6.42 3.20 -22.67
N GLU A 83 6.29 4.18 -23.57
CA GLU A 83 7.44 4.94 -24.10
C GLU A 83 7.12 6.43 -24.25
N GLY A 84 8.12 7.28 -24.02
CA GLY A 84 8.00 8.73 -24.25
C GLY A 84 7.29 9.50 -23.13
N TYR A 85 7.17 8.91 -21.95
CA TYR A 85 6.58 9.54 -20.76
C TYR A 85 7.61 9.61 -19.64
N LYS A 86 7.69 10.79 -19.00
CA LYS A 86 8.37 10.92 -17.70
C LYS A 86 7.39 10.54 -16.61
N PHE A 87 7.86 9.83 -15.60
CA PHE A 87 6.99 9.40 -14.52
C PHE A 87 7.66 9.38 -13.16
N MET A 88 6.82 9.46 -12.14
CA MET A 88 7.16 9.11 -10.78
C MET A 88 6.42 7.81 -10.42
N CYS A 89 7.11 6.88 -9.79
CA CYS A 89 6.47 5.69 -9.22
C CYS A 89 6.75 5.58 -7.72
N PHE A 90 5.86 4.93 -6.97
CA PHE A 90 6.15 4.44 -5.61
C PHE A 90 6.17 2.92 -5.64
N PHE A 91 7.29 2.32 -5.26
CA PHE A 91 7.47 0.88 -5.30
C PHE A 91 8.01 0.33 -3.98
N ARG A 92 7.69 -0.93 -3.70
CA ARG A 92 8.07 -1.62 -2.47
C ARG A 92 9.48 -2.18 -2.57
N PHE A 93 10.49 -1.37 -2.23
CA PHE A 93 11.90 -1.82 -2.25
C PHE A 93 12.26 -2.77 -1.08
N LYS A 94 11.46 -2.78 -0.02
CA LYS A 94 11.54 -3.74 1.10
C LYS A 94 10.14 -4.10 1.54
N LEU A 95 9.99 -5.25 2.22
CA LEU A 95 8.70 -5.77 2.66
C LEU A 95 7.75 -4.74 3.30
N TRP A 96 8.30 -3.81 4.09
CA TRP A 96 7.54 -2.80 4.85
C TRP A 96 7.71 -1.36 4.36
N TRP A 97 8.43 -1.15 3.25
CA TRP A 97 8.86 0.18 2.85
C TRP A 97 8.68 0.42 1.35
N MET A 98 8.13 1.59 1.03
CA MET A 98 8.09 2.14 -0.32
C MET A 98 8.99 3.36 -0.45
N ILE A 99 9.60 3.54 -1.61
CA ILE A 99 10.35 4.74 -1.98
C ILE A 99 9.88 5.22 -3.35
N PRO A 100 10.04 6.53 -3.64
CA PRO A 100 9.82 7.03 -4.98
C PRO A 100 10.98 6.62 -5.92
N SER A 101 10.67 6.47 -7.19
CA SER A 101 11.63 6.47 -8.31
C SER A 101 11.09 7.38 -9.42
N PHE A 102 12.00 7.94 -10.23
CA PHE A 102 11.71 8.95 -11.24
C PHE A 102 12.42 8.58 -12.53
N GLU A 103 11.67 8.09 -13.50
CA GLU A 103 12.23 7.45 -14.68
C GLU A 103 11.51 7.96 -15.94
N ASP A 104 12.01 7.56 -17.11
CA ASP A 104 11.40 7.90 -18.39
C ASP A 104 11.29 6.74 -19.39
N SER A 105 11.62 5.51 -18.94
CA SER A 105 11.46 4.28 -19.70
C SER A 105 10.53 3.27 -19.02
N GLY A 106 9.69 2.59 -19.80
CA GLY A 106 8.77 1.55 -19.29
C GLY A 106 9.47 0.39 -18.59
N CYS A 107 10.69 0.02 -19.03
CA CYS A 107 11.48 -1.04 -18.39
C CYS A 107 12.02 -0.67 -17.01
N GLU A 108 12.07 0.63 -16.68
CA GLU A 108 12.59 1.13 -15.42
C GLU A 108 11.52 1.15 -14.31
N VAL A 109 10.26 0.82 -14.62
CA VAL A 109 9.20 0.67 -13.61
C VAL A 109 9.58 -0.50 -12.68
N PRO A 110 9.93 -0.26 -11.41
CA PRO A 110 10.39 -1.32 -10.53
C PRO A 110 9.26 -2.31 -10.22
N ALA A 111 9.63 -3.56 -9.98
CA ALA A 111 8.70 -4.55 -9.47
C ALA A 111 8.03 -4.07 -8.17
N GLU A 112 6.79 -4.51 -7.94
CA GLU A 112 6.01 -4.10 -6.77
C GLU A 112 5.72 -2.59 -6.72
N THR A 113 5.55 -1.94 -7.87
CA THR A 113 5.07 -0.56 -7.98
C THR A 113 3.59 -0.49 -7.58
N GLN A 114 3.25 0.40 -6.64
CA GLN A 114 1.90 0.58 -6.05
C GLN A 114 1.24 1.91 -6.44
N MET A 115 1.97 2.76 -7.17
CA MET A 115 1.45 3.98 -7.79
C MET A 115 2.40 4.37 -8.92
N LEU A 116 1.84 4.72 -10.08
CA LEU A 116 2.59 5.27 -11.20
C LEU A 116 1.88 6.55 -11.68
N LEU A 117 2.62 7.66 -11.75
CA LEU A 117 2.12 8.97 -12.15
C LEU A 117 2.91 9.44 -13.36
N LEU A 118 2.26 9.43 -14.52
CA LEU A 118 2.84 9.88 -15.78
C LEU A 118 2.60 11.39 -15.95
N GLU A 119 3.63 12.13 -16.34
CA GLU A 119 3.51 13.51 -16.83
C GLU A 119 3.41 13.49 -18.36
N THR A 120 2.40 14.16 -18.91
CA THR A 120 2.33 14.45 -20.34
C THR A 120 2.07 15.92 -20.60
N ARG A 121 2.89 16.51 -21.47
CA ARG A 121 2.75 17.92 -21.86
C ARG A 121 1.86 18.01 -23.07
N GLU A 122 0.82 18.82 -23.00
CA GLU A 122 0.06 19.18 -24.20
C GLU A 122 0.98 20.02 -25.10
N LYS A 123 1.22 19.55 -26.33
CA LYS A 123 1.92 20.37 -27.33
C LYS A 123 0.93 21.48 -27.69
N SER A 124 1.19 22.70 -27.23
CA SER A 124 0.45 23.86 -27.69
C SER A 124 0.54 23.91 -29.21
N THR A 125 -0.60 23.86 -29.89
CA THR A 125 -0.68 24.19 -31.31
C THR A 125 -0.22 25.63 -31.46
N VAL A 126 0.94 25.80 -32.11
CA VAL A 126 1.55 27.11 -32.34
C VAL A 126 0.59 27.98 -33.15
N GLN A 127 0.07 29.03 -32.51
CA GLN A 127 -0.05 30.33 -33.17
C GLN A 127 0.72 31.35 -32.33
N ASN A 128 1.80 31.87 -32.92
CA ASN A 128 2.54 33.06 -32.52
C ASN A 128 3.38 32.99 -31.23
N GLY A 129 4.47 32.22 -31.31
CA GLY A 129 5.83 32.77 -31.20
C GLY A 129 6.34 33.39 -29.89
N LEU A 130 5.58 33.47 -28.79
CA LEU A 130 6.11 34.13 -27.58
C LEU A 130 5.39 33.73 -26.28
N PHE A 131 5.69 32.58 -25.66
CA PHE A 131 5.36 32.38 -24.24
C PHE A 131 6.38 31.48 -23.52
N GLU A 132 6.75 31.91 -22.31
CA GLU A 132 7.39 31.07 -21.30
C GLU A 132 6.49 29.87 -20.96
N PRO A 133 7.07 28.70 -20.62
CA PRO A 133 6.29 27.51 -20.31
C PRO A 133 5.52 27.71 -19.00
N THR A 134 4.24 28.10 -19.08
CA THR A 134 3.35 28.08 -17.92
C THR A 134 2.98 26.63 -17.60
N THR A 135 2.82 26.31 -16.32
CA THR A 135 2.38 24.99 -15.80
C THR A 135 0.95 24.60 -16.24
N GLU A 136 0.30 25.40 -17.07
CA GLU A 136 -1.14 25.32 -17.40
C GLU A 136 -1.48 24.24 -18.44
N ASN A 137 -0.48 23.62 -19.08
CA ASN A 137 -0.67 22.60 -20.14
C ASN A 137 -0.14 21.20 -19.78
N SER A 138 0.04 20.90 -18.49
CA SER A 138 0.47 19.56 -18.06
C SER A 138 -0.74 18.71 -17.70
N LEU A 139 -0.88 17.56 -18.36
CA LEU A 139 -1.85 16.52 -18.03
C LEU A 139 -1.11 15.40 -17.32
N TYR A 140 -1.72 14.86 -16.28
CA TYR A 140 -1.19 13.78 -15.47
C TYR A 140 -2.10 12.57 -15.58
N ILE A 141 -1.49 11.40 -15.70
CA ILE A 141 -2.18 10.11 -15.74
C ILE A 141 -1.73 9.33 -14.52
N LEU A 142 -2.67 9.00 -13.65
CA LEU A 142 -2.42 8.22 -12.45
C LEU A 142 -2.88 6.78 -12.69
N LEU A 143 -1.99 5.82 -12.43
CA LEU A 143 -2.28 4.39 -12.37
C LEU A 143 -2.08 3.92 -10.93
N LEU A 144 -3.14 3.37 -10.35
CA LEU A 144 -3.18 2.81 -9.01
C LEU A 144 -3.57 1.33 -9.11
N PRO A 145 -2.64 0.41 -8.87
CA PRO A 145 -3.01 -0.97 -8.53
C PRO A 145 -3.95 -0.97 -7.34
N VAL A 146 -5.06 -1.69 -7.46
CA VAL A 146 -6.06 -1.82 -6.38
C VAL A 146 -6.36 -3.29 -6.12
N LEU A 147 -7.22 -3.55 -5.14
CA LEU A 147 -7.69 -4.89 -4.85
C LEU A 147 -8.84 -5.24 -5.78
N ASP A 148 -8.80 -6.45 -6.35
CA ASP A 148 -9.93 -7.05 -7.04
C ASP A 148 -10.32 -8.34 -6.32
N GLY A 149 -11.35 -8.24 -5.48
CA GLY A 149 -11.70 -9.30 -4.53
C GLY A 149 -10.51 -9.66 -3.63
N PRO A 150 -10.08 -10.94 -3.58
CA PRO A 150 -8.94 -11.37 -2.77
C PRO A 150 -7.57 -11.14 -3.43
N PHE A 151 -7.51 -10.58 -4.64
CA PHE A 151 -6.25 -10.39 -5.36
C PHE A 151 -5.72 -8.97 -5.17
N ARG A 152 -4.45 -8.86 -4.79
CA ARG A 152 -3.71 -7.59 -4.84
C ARG A 152 -3.09 -7.41 -6.22
N ALA A 153 -3.04 -6.18 -6.71
CA ALA A 153 -2.33 -5.82 -7.91
C ALA A 153 -1.02 -5.07 -7.60
N SER A 154 -0.06 -5.13 -8.52
CA SER A 154 1.14 -4.29 -8.56
C SER A 154 1.56 -4.05 -10.01
N LEU A 155 2.34 -3.00 -10.27
CA LEU A 155 2.94 -2.72 -11.57
C LEU A 155 4.42 -3.12 -11.58
N GLN A 156 4.93 -3.44 -12.77
CA GLN A 156 6.34 -3.64 -13.04
C GLN A 156 6.64 -3.39 -14.52
N GLY A 157 7.87 -3.05 -14.85
CA GLY A 157 8.37 -3.00 -16.22
C GLY A 157 9.08 -4.31 -16.58
N ASN A 158 9.17 -4.60 -17.88
CA ASN A 158 9.99 -5.69 -18.39
C ASN A 158 11.09 -5.19 -19.35
N THR A 159 11.93 -6.10 -19.84
CA THR A 159 13.11 -5.77 -20.66
C THR A 159 12.79 -5.17 -22.03
N VAL A 160 11.53 -5.15 -22.44
CA VAL A 160 11.07 -4.64 -23.75
C VAL A 160 10.11 -3.45 -23.60
N ASN A 161 10.23 -2.69 -22.51
CA ASN A 161 9.43 -1.49 -22.19
C ASN A 161 7.93 -1.75 -22.03
N GLU A 162 7.50 -3.01 -21.88
CA GLU A 162 6.11 -3.27 -21.54
C GLU A 162 5.89 -3.00 -20.06
N LEU A 163 4.84 -2.23 -19.79
CA LEU A 163 4.25 -2.14 -18.48
C LEU A 163 3.44 -3.41 -18.25
N GLU A 164 3.68 -4.08 -17.13
CA GLU A 164 2.95 -5.26 -16.70
C GLU A 164 2.22 -4.96 -15.40
N PHE A 165 1.09 -5.63 -15.18
CA PHE A 165 0.50 -5.71 -13.85
C PHE A 165 0.45 -7.15 -13.36
N CYS A 166 0.98 -7.35 -12.15
CA CYS A 166 0.94 -8.63 -11.44
C CYS A 166 -0.24 -8.63 -10.49
N ILE A 167 -1.09 -9.64 -10.60
CA ILE A 167 -2.13 -9.94 -9.60
C ILE A 167 -1.77 -11.19 -8.82
N GLU A 168 -2.03 -11.18 -7.52
CA GLU A 168 -1.82 -12.36 -6.67
C GLU A 168 -2.71 -12.37 -5.44
N SER A 169 -3.17 -13.56 -5.06
CA SER A 169 -3.97 -13.77 -3.84
C SER A 169 -3.11 -14.03 -2.59
N GLY A 170 -1.87 -14.50 -2.79
CA GLY A 170 -1.01 -14.99 -1.71
C GLY A 170 -1.40 -16.39 -1.18
N ASP A 171 -2.42 -17.04 -1.75
CA ASP A 171 -2.86 -18.38 -1.38
C ASP A 171 -3.00 -19.26 -2.65
N PRO A 172 -2.24 -20.36 -2.79
CA PRO A 172 -2.34 -21.28 -3.94
C PRO A 172 -3.75 -21.83 -4.20
N ASN A 173 -4.62 -21.85 -3.20
CA ASN A 173 -6.00 -22.33 -3.30
C ASN A 173 -6.98 -21.24 -3.75
N VAL A 174 -6.61 -19.97 -3.61
CA VAL A 174 -7.41 -18.84 -4.07
C VAL A 174 -6.93 -18.45 -5.45
N GLN A 175 -7.60 -18.98 -6.47
CA GLN A 175 -7.23 -18.82 -7.87
C GLN A 175 -8.30 -18.08 -8.65
N THR A 176 -7.87 -17.37 -9.70
CA THR A 176 -8.76 -16.74 -10.67
C THR A 176 -8.18 -16.91 -12.07
N SER A 177 -9.03 -16.82 -13.09
CA SER A 177 -8.62 -16.64 -14.49
C SER A 177 -8.91 -15.23 -15.01
N GLN A 178 -9.54 -14.37 -14.21
CA GLN A 178 -9.95 -13.02 -14.62
C GLN A 178 -9.93 -12.03 -13.46
N VAL A 179 -9.60 -10.78 -13.77
CA VAL A 179 -9.79 -9.59 -12.94
C VAL A 179 -10.42 -8.49 -13.79
N THR A 180 -11.28 -7.70 -13.19
CA THR A 180 -12.02 -6.60 -13.82
C THR A 180 -11.52 -5.22 -13.39
N GLU A 181 -10.96 -5.11 -12.18
CA GLU A 181 -10.65 -3.83 -11.54
C GLU A 181 -9.21 -3.74 -11.03
N ALA A 182 -8.27 -4.55 -11.54
CA ALA A 182 -6.90 -4.64 -11.03
C ALA A 182 -6.11 -3.31 -11.00
N VAL A 183 -6.33 -2.41 -11.98
CA VAL A 183 -5.67 -1.10 -12.00
C VAL A 183 -6.71 0.00 -12.20
N PHE A 184 -6.77 0.95 -11.27
CA PHE A 184 -7.53 2.18 -11.39
C PHE A 184 -6.71 3.25 -12.10
N MET A 185 -7.29 3.88 -13.11
CA MET A 185 -6.70 4.94 -13.91
C MET A 185 -7.50 6.23 -13.72
N ASN A 186 -6.80 7.35 -13.53
CA ASN A 186 -7.44 8.67 -13.46
C ASN A 186 -6.58 9.77 -14.08
N LEU A 187 -7.21 10.89 -14.42
CA LEU A 187 -6.65 11.97 -15.21
C LEU A 187 -6.83 13.32 -14.51
N GLY A 188 -5.86 14.22 -14.65
CA GLY A 188 -5.98 15.56 -14.08
C GLY A 188 -4.89 16.52 -14.55
N ASP A 189 -5.17 17.81 -14.43
CA ASP A 189 -4.24 18.91 -14.75
C ASP A 189 -3.27 19.24 -13.60
N ASN A 190 -3.55 18.72 -12.41
CA ASN A 190 -2.80 18.98 -11.20
C ASN A 190 -2.57 17.67 -10.43
N PRO A 191 -1.31 17.25 -10.21
CA PRO A 191 -1.02 15.94 -9.67
C PRO A 191 -1.48 15.79 -8.21
N PHE A 192 -1.44 16.87 -7.43
CA PHE A 192 -1.89 16.86 -6.03
C PHE A 192 -3.41 16.70 -5.92
N LYS A 193 -4.16 17.44 -6.76
CA LYS A 193 -5.62 17.28 -6.84
C LYS A 193 -5.99 15.90 -7.38
N LEU A 194 -5.28 15.42 -8.40
CA LEU A 194 -5.50 14.10 -9.00
C LEU A 194 -5.36 12.98 -7.96
N ILE A 195 -4.25 12.95 -7.22
CA ILE A 195 -4.04 11.97 -6.15
C ILE A 195 -5.14 12.09 -5.09
N ARG A 196 -5.41 13.32 -4.61
CA ARG A 196 -6.44 13.56 -3.58
C ARG A 196 -7.82 13.06 -4.03
N ASN A 197 -8.24 13.38 -5.25
CA ASN A 197 -9.55 13.00 -5.77
C ASN A 197 -9.63 11.49 -6.02
N SER A 198 -8.54 10.88 -6.52
CA SER A 198 -8.44 9.44 -6.74
C SER A 198 -8.54 8.65 -5.43
N THR A 199 -8.06 9.17 -4.30
CA THR A 199 -8.25 8.47 -3.01
C THR A 199 -9.69 8.50 -2.50
N ARG A 200 -10.53 9.46 -2.92
CA ARG A 200 -11.92 9.57 -2.44
C ARG A 200 -12.80 8.41 -2.85
N TYR A 201 -12.46 7.82 -3.98
CA TYR A 201 -13.06 6.61 -4.51
C TYR A 201 -13.12 5.50 -3.45
N TRP A 202 -12.04 5.28 -2.68
CA TRP A 202 -11.96 4.24 -1.64
C TRP A 202 -12.11 4.79 -0.21
N GLN A 203 -12.32 6.09 -0.04
CA GLN A 203 -12.61 6.65 1.27
C GLN A 203 -14.01 6.22 1.68
N SER A 204 -14.09 5.31 2.65
CA SER A 204 -15.32 5.15 3.41
C SER A 204 -15.72 6.51 3.96
N THR A 205 -16.94 6.95 3.69
CA THR A 205 -17.47 8.25 4.18
C THR A 205 -17.50 8.37 5.70
N LYS A 206 -17.25 7.27 6.43
CA LYS A 206 -17.08 7.25 7.87
C LYS A 206 -15.62 7.43 8.24
N ILE A 207 -15.22 8.69 8.38
CA ILE A 207 -13.98 9.05 9.10
C ILE A 207 -14.13 8.55 10.54
N PRO A 208 -13.23 7.69 11.05
CA PRO A 208 -13.33 7.24 12.43
C PRO A 208 -13.21 8.40 13.41
N ALA A 209 -13.99 8.38 14.49
CA ALA A 209 -14.00 9.45 15.52
C ALA A 209 -12.63 9.68 16.21
N HIS A 210 -11.67 8.78 16.00
CA HIS A 210 -10.32 8.86 16.55
C HIS A 210 -9.29 9.48 15.59
N VAL A 211 -9.68 9.94 14.40
CA VAL A 211 -8.72 10.53 13.43
C VAL A 211 -8.02 11.77 13.99
N ASP A 212 -8.72 12.54 14.84
CA ASP A 212 -8.20 13.78 15.44
C ASP A 212 -7.45 13.52 16.76
N TRP A 213 -7.25 12.25 17.12
CA TRP A 213 -6.52 11.93 18.33
C TRP A 213 -5.02 12.00 18.08
N PHE A 214 -4.32 12.75 18.93
CA PHE A 214 -2.88 12.61 19.02
C PHE A 214 -2.55 11.24 19.63
N GLY A 215 -1.65 10.50 19.00
CA GLY A 215 -1.13 9.26 19.56
C GLY A 215 0.36 9.12 19.42
N TRP A 216 0.90 8.10 20.06
CA TRP A 216 2.33 7.86 20.13
C TRP A 216 2.65 6.40 19.81
N SER A 217 3.53 6.16 18.84
CA SER A 217 4.19 4.85 18.69
C SER A 217 5.53 4.87 19.42
N ILE A 218 5.78 3.83 20.20
CA ILE A 218 6.98 3.70 21.02
C ILE A 218 8.24 3.32 20.22
N TRP A 219 8.10 2.90 18.95
CA TRP A 219 9.20 2.32 18.16
C TRP A 219 10.43 3.22 18.07
N ASP A 220 10.28 4.46 17.62
CA ASP A 220 11.40 5.38 17.46
C ASP A 220 12.02 5.82 18.80
N ALA A 221 11.35 5.54 19.93
CA ALA A 221 11.84 5.89 21.26
C ALA A 221 12.63 4.75 21.93
N PHE A 222 12.27 3.49 21.67
CA PHE A 222 12.85 2.34 22.38
C PHE A 222 13.34 1.21 21.49
N TYR A 223 12.86 1.12 20.25
CA TYR A 223 13.00 -0.07 19.41
C TYR A 223 12.69 -1.33 20.24
N HIS A 224 13.55 -2.34 20.18
CA HIS A 224 13.40 -3.59 20.94
C HIS A 224 13.55 -3.45 22.48
N LYS A 225 14.01 -2.29 22.98
CA LYS A 225 14.31 -2.05 24.41
C LYS A 225 13.12 -1.49 25.18
N VAL A 226 11.90 -1.58 24.65
CA VAL A 226 10.69 -1.15 25.36
C VAL A 226 10.52 -1.88 26.69
N ASP A 227 10.17 -1.12 27.74
CA ASP A 227 9.71 -1.63 29.03
C ASP A 227 8.62 -0.71 29.64
N PRO A 228 7.92 -1.15 30.71
CA PRO A 228 6.90 -0.36 31.38
C PRO A 228 7.36 1.02 31.88
N GLU A 229 8.55 1.11 32.47
CA GLU A 229 9.07 2.34 33.06
C GLU A 229 9.35 3.41 31.99
N GLY A 230 9.92 2.99 30.87
CA GLY A 230 10.15 3.81 29.69
C GLY A 230 8.85 4.37 29.14
N ILE A 231 7.81 3.52 29.00
CA ILE A 231 6.48 3.93 28.56
C ILE A 231 5.88 4.99 29.50
N GLU A 232 5.87 4.73 30.81
CA GLU A 232 5.34 5.69 31.81
C GLU A 232 6.08 7.03 31.77
N LYS A 233 7.42 7.00 31.74
CA LYS A 233 8.24 8.22 31.65
C LYS A 233 7.95 8.99 30.37
N GLY A 234 7.76 8.28 29.25
CA GLY A 234 7.37 8.86 27.98
C GLY A 234 6.00 9.53 28.01
N LEU A 235 5.00 8.88 28.62
CA LEU A 235 3.66 9.44 28.80
C LEU A 235 3.69 10.69 29.67
N LYS A 236 4.35 10.63 30.83
CA LYS A 236 4.50 11.78 31.76
C LYS A 236 5.12 12.99 31.08
N ARG A 237 6.21 12.80 30.32
CA ARG A 237 6.90 13.88 29.61
C ARG A 237 5.99 14.56 28.57
N ARG A 238 5.21 13.78 27.82
CA ARG A 238 4.29 14.30 26.79
C ARG A 238 3.13 15.08 27.39
N ILE A 239 2.53 14.56 28.46
CA ILE A 239 1.47 15.28 29.20
C ILE A 239 2.02 16.60 29.75
N LYS A 240 3.20 16.57 30.40
CA LYS A 240 3.86 17.80 30.90
C LYS A 240 4.18 18.78 29.77
N GLY A 241 4.50 18.29 28.58
CA GLY A 241 4.77 19.09 27.40
C GLY A 241 3.54 19.62 26.66
N GLY A 242 2.32 19.32 27.13
CA GLY A 242 1.07 19.79 26.50
C GLY A 242 0.56 18.91 25.34
N PHE A 243 1.15 17.73 25.13
CA PHE A 243 0.78 16.79 24.06
C PHE A 243 0.28 15.45 24.62
N PRO A 244 -0.83 15.40 25.37
CA PRO A 244 -1.32 14.18 26.01
C PRO A 244 -1.84 13.17 24.94
N PRO A 245 -1.19 12.00 24.76
CA PRO A 245 -1.67 11.01 23.80
C PRO A 245 -3.03 10.45 24.22
N LYS A 246 -3.90 10.16 23.23
CA LYS A 246 -5.15 9.41 23.41
C LYS A 246 -5.04 7.98 22.91
N PHE A 247 -4.04 7.66 22.10
CA PHE A 247 -3.67 6.28 21.80
C PHE A 247 -2.16 6.08 21.90
N LEU A 248 -1.76 4.86 22.29
CA LEU A 248 -0.36 4.43 22.40
C LEU A 248 -0.18 3.12 21.65
N ILE A 249 0.66 3.08 20.63
CA ILE A 249 1.03 1.82 19.97
C ILE A 249 2.23 1.25 20.71
N ILE A 250 2.08 0.07 21.31
CA ILE A 250 3.20 -0.72 21.84
C ILE A 250 3.74 -1.55 20.68
N ASP A 251 4.76 -1.04 20.02
CA ASP A 251 5.43 -1.66 18.89
C ASP A 251 6.25 -2.89 19.34
N GLU A 252 7.06 -3.45 18.44
CA GLU A 252 7.87 -4.63 18.67
C GLU A 252 8.81 -4.55 19.90
N GLY A 253 9.02 -5.71 20.55
CA GLY A 253 9.91 -5.87 21.70
C GLY A 253 9.23 -6.23 23.02
N TRP A 254 7.90 -6.32 23.08
CA TRP A 254 7.17 -6.81 24.25
C TRP A 254 6.98 -8.33 24.28
N GLN A 255 7.10 -9.01 23.14
CA GLN A 255 6.98 -10.46 22.99
C GLN A 255 8.32 -11.18 23.25
N ASN A 256 8.26 -12.49 23.45
CA ASN A 256 9.44 -13.35 23.56
C ASN A 256 10.01 -13.68 22.17
N LYS A 257 11.33 -13.53 22.04
CA LYS A 257 12.06 -13.84 20.81
C LYS A 257 13.36 -14.55 21.08
N VAL A 258 13.84 -15.27 20.07
CA VAL A 258 15.19 -15.80 20.00
C VAL A 258 15.84 -15.25 18.74
N MET A 259 17.07 -14.77 18.88
CA MET A 259 17.88 -14.39 17.73
C MET A 259 18.43 -15.67 17.13
N GLU A 260 17.92 -16.05 15.96
CA GLU A 260 18.50 -17.14 15.19
C GLU A 260 19.54 -16.56 14.22
N VAL A 261 20.75 -17.08 14.33
CA VAL A 261 21.81 -16.84 13.35
C VAL A 261 21.61 -17.88 12.26
N GLU A 262 21.23 -17.46 11.06
CA GLU A 262 21.19 -18.37 9.92
C GLU A 262 22.63 -18.73 9.54
N ALA A 263 22.86 -20.01 9.21
CA ALA A 263 24.16 -20.49 8.74
C ALA A 263 24.57 -19.79 7.43
N GLU A 264 25.87 -19.82 7.11
CA GLU A 264 26.44 -19.07 5.99
C GLU A 264 25.67 -19.28 4.66
N PRO A 265 25.49 -18.21 3.86
CA PRO A 265 24.65 -18.23 2.67
C PRO A 265 25.19 -19.20 1.61
N ASP A 266 24.28 -19.94 0.96
CA ASP A 266 24.58 -20.63 -0.30
C ASP A 266 24.72 -19.57 -1.41
N GLU A 267 25.65 -19.77 -2.36
CA GLU A 267 26.06 -18.76 -3.36
C GLU A 267 24.92 -18.35 -4.33
N THR A 268 23.76 -19.00 -4.25
CA THR A 268 22.60 -18.79 -5.11
C THR A 268 21.53 -17.83 -4.56
N ASP A 269 21.65 -17.37 -3.30
CA ASP A 269 20.58 -16.58 -2.67
C ASP A 269 20.78 -15.05 -2.73
N SER A 270 19.64 -14.36 -2.78
CA SER A 270 19.43 -12.92 -2.90
C SER A 270 20.39 -12.05 -2.05
N PRO A 271 20.85 -10.88 -2.56
CA PRO A 271 21.77 -9.97 -1.85
C PRO A 271 21.16 -9.29 -0.59
N TYR A 272 19.97 -9.72 -0.14
CA TYR A 272 19.23 -9.17 0.98
C TYR A 272 19.09 -10.13 2.18
N HIS A 273 19.88 -11.21 2.26
CA HIS A 273 19.83 -12.11 3.42
C HIS A 273 20.25 -11.37 4.71
N ALA A 274 19.38 -11.39 5.71
CA ALA A 274 19.72 -10.90 7.04
C ALA A 274 20.57 -11.97 7.76
N THR A 275 21.78 -11.62 8.19
CA THR A 275 22.70 -12.51 8.94
C THR A 275 22.16 -12.98 10.29
N SER A 276 21.04 -12.43 10.73
CA SER A 276 20.33 -12.84 11.94
C SER A 276 18.87 -12.42 11.83
N VAL A 277 17.94 -13.31 12.17
CA VAL A 277 16.51 -13.03 12.19
C VAL A 277 15.98 -13.22 13.60
N ASP A 278 15.29 -12.20 14.11
CA ASP A 278 14.56 -12.27 15.37
C ASP A 278 13.32 -13.16 15.18
N ARG A 279 13.40 -14.44 15.60
CA ARG A 279 12.25 -15.35 15.55
C ARG A 279 11.37 -15.19 16.78
N LEU A 280 10.07 -15.02 16.54
CA LEU A 280 9.06 -15.03 17.59
C LEU A 280 8.97 -16.46 18.15
N THR A 281 9.22 -16.63 19.45
CA THR A 281 9.07 -17.94 20.12
C THR A 281 7.73 -18.10 20.80
N SER A 282 7.10 -17.00 21.20
CA SER A 282 5.78 -17.00 21.83
C SER A 282 5.10 -15.66 21.66
N ILE A 283 3.78 -15.69 21.49
CA ILE A 283 2.93 -14.48 21.49
C ILE A 283 2.75 -13.88 22.89
N GLU A 284 3.19 -14.59 23.93
CA GLU A 284 3.17 -14.09 25.30
C GLU A 284 4.15 -12.95 25.52
N GLU A 285 3.83 -12.10 26.48
CA GLU A 285 4.72 -11.06 26.93
C GLU A 285 6.01 -11.61 27.57
N ASN A 286 7.10 -10.87 27.40
CA ASN A 286 8.40 -11.20 27.96
C ASN A 286 8.56 -10.68 29.40
N ASP A 287 9.69 -11.03 30.02
CA ASP A 287 9.97 -10.73 31.44
C ASP A 287 9.98 -9.24 31.78
N LYS A 288 10.14 -8.36 30.79
CA LYS A 288 10.04 -6.91 30.98
C LYS A 288 8.63 -6.48 31.41
N PHE A 289 7.61 -7.24 31.02
CA PHE A 289 6.19 -6.98 31.34
C PHE A 289 5.61 -7.93 32.40
N LYS A 290 6.39 -8.92 32.86
CA LYS A 290 6.01 -9.89 33.91
C LYS A 290 6.66 -9.61 35.28
N SER A 291 7.51 -8.58 35.41
CA SER A 291 8.33 -8.35 36.62
C SER A 291 7.92 -7.13 37.45
N PHE A 292 8.12 -7.22 38.77
CA PHE A 292 7.93 -6.14 39.74
C PHE A 292 8.99 -5.06 39.53
N ARG A 293 8.61 -3.82 39.18
CA ARG A 293 9.56 -2.70 39.02
C ARG A 293 9.04 -1.40 39.65
N SER A 294 9.93 -0.70 40.37
CA SER A 294 9.67 0.63 40.94
C SER A 294 8.44 0.76 41.86
N GLY A 295 8.17 -0.25 42.69
CA GLY A 295 7.10 -0.21 43.72
C GLY A 295 5.67 -0.34 43.16
N LYS A 296 5.53 -0.53 41.85
CA LYS A 296 4.28 -0.88 41.18
C LYS A 296 4.46 -2.23 40.51
N SER A 297 3.64 -3.20 40.90
CA SER A 297 3.61 -4.50 40.22
C SER A 297 2.50 -4.49 39.19
N TYR A 298 2.84 -4.87 37.96
CA TYR A 298 1.87 -5.33 36.99
C TYR A 298 2.12 -6.83 36.84
N ALA A 299 1.09 -7.66 36.98
CA ALA A 299 1.26 -9.10 36.85
C ALA A 299 1.55 -9.51 35.38
N ASN A 300 1.16 -8.66 34.43
CA ASN A 300 1.29 -8.90 32.99
C ASN A 300 1.08 -7.61 32.18
N LEU A 301 1.31 -7.69 30.86
CA LEU A 301 1.08 -6.60 29.91
C LEU A 301 -0.36 -6.06 29.95
N ARG A 302 -1.36 -6.93 30.13
CA ARG A 302 -2.78 -6.51 30.18
C ARG A 302 -3.06 -5.59 31.37
N GLU A 303 -2.55 -5.92 32.54
CA GLU A 303 -2.67 -5.08 33.73
C GLU A 303 -1.91 -3.76 33.57
N PHE A 304 -0.72 -3.80 32.99
CA PHE A 304 0.03 -2.59 32.66
C PHE A 304 -0.76 -1.67 31.71
N VAL A 305 -1.32 -2.22 30.63
CA VAL A 305 -2.16 -1.48 29.67
C VAL A 305 -3.38 -0.88 30.35
N LYS A 306 -4.04 -1.63 31.25
CA LYS A 306 -5.18 -1.12 32.02
C LYS A 306 -4.76 0.07 32.88
N PHE A 307 -3.66 -0.06 33.62
CA PHE A 307 -3.13 1.01 34.47
C PHE A 307 -2.83 2.27 33.66
N ILE A 308 -2.09 2.18 32.54
CA ILE A 308 -1.73 3.38 31.77
C ILE A 308 -2.94 4.04 31.10
N LYS A 309 -3.99 3.28 30.78
CA LYS A 309 -5.26 3.83 30.29
C LYS A 309 -5.97 4.66 31.36
N GLU A 310 -6.03 4.14 32.57
CA GLU A 310 -6.68 4.80 33.71
C GLU A 310 -5.87 6.04 34.16
N GLU A 311 -4.56 5.88 34.37
CA GLU A 311 -3.68 6.91 34.92
C GLU A 311 -3.43 8.07 33.93
N TYR A 312 -3.22 7.74 32.64
CA TYR A 312 -2.82 8.73 31.63
C TYR A 312 -3.94 9.07 30.64
N GLY A 313 -5.15 8.52 30.83
CA GLY A 313 -6.33 8.83 30.01
C GLY A 313 -6.26 8.34 28.57
N LEU A 314 -5.50 7.25 28.31
CA LEU A 314 -5.44 6.62 27.00
C LEU A 314 -6.78 5.92 26.68
N LYS A 315 -7.22 6.05 25.42
CA LYS A 315 -8.42 5.38 24.90
C LYS A 315 -8.08 4.05 24.24
N TYR A 316 -6.99 4.00 23.48
CA TYR A 316 -6.55 2.80 22.76
C TYR A 316 -5.08 2.49 22.98
N THR A 317 -4.78 1.20 23.07
CA THR A 317 -3.40 0.71 23.23
C THR A 317 -3.18 -0.56 22.40
N PRO A 318 -3.14 -0.47 21.06
CA PRO A 318 -2.82 -1.63 20.24
C PRO A 318 -1.36 -2.06 20.49
N CYS A 319 -1.13 -3.37 20.49
CA CYS A 319 0.20 -3.95 20.51
C CYS A 319 0.51 -4.49 19.12
N PHE A 320 1.67 -4.13 18.57
CA PHE A 320 2.16 -4.73 17.34
C PHE A 320 2.60 -6.17 17.65
N ASN A 321 2.02 -7.13 16.94
CA ASN A 321 2.44 -8.52 16.99
C ASN A 321 3.36 -8.79 15.80
N ILE A 322 4.52 -9.40 16.05
CA ILE A 322 5.26 -10.05 14.96
C ILE A 322 4.53 -11.35 14.63
N CYS A 323 3.56 -11.31 13.71
CA CYS A 323 3.09 -12.52 13.05
C CYS A 323 3.91 -12.67 11.77
N PHE A 324 5.00 -13.42 11.83
CA PHE A 324 5.61 -13.95 10.61
C PHE A 324 5.24 -15.42 10.46
N GLU A 325 4.92 -15.77 9.21
CA GLU A 325 4.78 -17.10 8.64
C GLU A 325 6.00 -17.99 8.94
N SER A 326 6.07 -18.53 10.14
CA SER A 326 6.86 -19.74 10.44
C SER A 326 5.99 -20.86 11.03
N PHE A 327 4.68 -20.64 11.16
CA PHE A 327 3.73 -21.68 11.58
C PHE A 327 3.30 -22.64 10.43
N VAL A 328 3.82 -22.49 9.22
CA VAL A 328 3.44 -23.32 8.04
C VAL A 328 4.52 -24.33 7.62
N LYS A 329 5.65 -24.45 8.33
CA LYS A 329 6.59 -25.57 8.14
C LYS A 329 6.74 -26.35 9.44
N ASN A 330 5.96 -27.41 9.56
CA ASN A 330 6.17 -28.64 10.36
C ASN A 330 4.87 -29.18 10.97
N VAL A 331 3.88 -29.49 10.12
CA VAL A 331 2.94 -30.59 10.39
C VAL A 331 3.12 -31.64 9.29
N HIS A 332 4.31 -32.23 9.28
CA HIS A 332 4.56 -33.56 8.75
C HIS A 332 5.57 -34.17 9.71
N ASP A 333 5.04 -34.72 10.81
CA ASP A 333 5.26 -36.10 11.25
C ASP A 333 4.34 -36.41 12.44
#